data_AF-A0A2V8FRL0-F1
#
_entry.id   AF-A0A2V8FRL0-F1
#
_cell.length_a   1.000
_cell.length_b   1.000
_cell.length_c   1.000
_cell.angle_alpha   90.00
_cell.angle_beta   90.00
_cell.angle_gamma   90.00
#
_symmetry.space_group_name_H-M   'P 1'
#
loop_
_entity.id
_entity.type
_entity.pdbx_description
1 polymer ?
#
loop_
_entity_poly.entity_id
_entity_poly.type
_entity_poly.pdbx_seq_one_letter_code
_entity_poly.pdbx_strand_id
1 'polypeptide(L)'
;MVPLFALGAWALYGRRRRFYAEHLVFAFYIFAFMMLWMGISTLALTQPVLFGLRHGWSDGVIEMTASAVITLPFVIYLFAAARRTYAESRWRTAFKTLLLSGWAVAVLTAYRFVLFFTSFYAT
;
A
#
# COMPACT_ATOMS: atom_id res chain seq x y z
N MET A 1 -11.12 -3.42 -3.43
CA MET A 1 -9.70 -2.99 -3.41
C MET A 1 -8.81 -3.96 -4.17
N VAL A 2 -8.76 -5.23 -3.76
CA VAL A 2 -7.90 -6.27 -4.37
C VAL A 2 -8.12 -6.44 -5.89
N PRO A 3 -9.37 -6.53 -6.42
CA PRO A 3 -9.57 -6.71 -7.86
C PRO A 3 -9.15 -5.47 -8.69
N LEU A 4 -9.39 -4.27 -8.16
CA LEU A 4 -9.00 -3.00 -8.78
C LEU A 4 -7.47 -2.85 -8.85
N PHE A 5 -6.77 -3.26 -7.80
CA PHE A 5 -5.30 -3.28 -7.81
C PHE A 5 -4.75 -4.34 -8.76
N ALA A 6 -5.37 -5.52 -8.80
CA ALA A 6 -5.04 -6.57 -9.76
C ALA A 6 -5.23 -6.12 -11.22
N LEU A 7 -6.26 -5.31 -11.50
CA LEU A 7 -6.46 -4.67 -12.81
C LEU A 7 -5.31 -3.70 -13.15
N GLY A 8 -4.88 -2.88 -12.20
CA GLY A 8 -3.70 -2.00 -12.40
C GLY A 8 -2.41 -2.79 -12.65
N ALA A 9 -2.20 -3.87 -11.91
CA ALA A 9 -1.08 -4.79 -12.13
C ALA A 9 -1.17 -5.47 -13.50
N TRP A 10 -2.36 -5.89 -13.92
CA TRP A 10 -2.59 -6.46 -15.23
C TRP A 10 -2.37 -5.43 -16.36
N ALA A 11 -2.78 -4.17 -16.19
CA ALA A 11 -2.48 -3.12 -17.17
C ALA A 11 -0.96 -2.87 -17.33
N LEU A 12 -0.20 -2.93 -16.23
CA LEU A 12 1.26 -2.68 -16.23
C LEU A 12 2.11 -3.88 -16.65
N TYR A 13 1.62 -5.11 -16.43
CA TYR A 13 2.36 -6.35 -16.67
C TYR A 13 1.70 -7.33 -17.64
N GLY A 14 0.51 -7.00 -18.17
CA GLY A 14 -0.32 -7.88 -19.01
C GLY A 14 0.33 -8.30 -20.33
N ARG A 15 1.37 -7.58 -20.77
CA ARG A 15 2.16 -7.94 -21.96
C ARG A 15 2.98 -9.23 -21.82
N ARG A 16 3.12 -9.79 -20.60
CA ARG A 16 3.90 -11.00 -20.31
C ARG A 16 3.11 -12.32 -20.34
N ARG A 17 1.92 -12.38 -20.96
CA ARG A 17 1.11 -13.63 -21.14
C ARG A 17 0.73 -14.36 -19.83
N ARG A 18 0.67 -13.66 -18.71
CA ARG A 18 0.20 -14.24 -17.44
C ARG A 18 -1.31 -14.04 -17.28
N PHE A 19 -1.97 -15.03 -16.70
CA PHE A 19 -3.42 -14.97 -16.48
C PHE A 19 -3.77 -13.91 -15.42
N TYR A 20 -4.94 -13.30 -15.54
CA TYR A 20 -5.45 -12.33 -14.55
C TYR A 20 -5.42 -12.90 -13.12
N ALA A 21 -5.65 -14.22 -12.97
CA ALA A 21 -5.56 -14.92 -11.69
C ALA A 21 -4.19 -14.75 -10.99
N GLU A 22 -3.08 -14.72 -11.73
CA GLU A 22 -1.75 -14.52 -11.14
C GLU A 22 -1.60 -13.09 -10.58
N HIS A 23 -2.14 -12.10 -11.28
CA HIS A 23 -2.16 -10.71 -10.81
C HIS A 23 -3.09 -10.53 -9.60
N LEU A 24 -4.18 -11.32 -9.53
CA LEU A 24 -5.09 -11.35 -8.39
C LEU A 24 -4.42 -11.93 -7.13
N VAL A 25 -3.72 -13.06 -7.26
CA VAL A 25 -2.97 -13.68 -6.16
C VAL A 25 -1.86 -12.74 -5.68
N PHE A 26 -1.14 -12.10 -6.61
CA PHE A 26 -0.15 -11.08 -6.27
C PHE A 26 -0.78 -9.93 -5.48
N ALA A 27 -1.88 -9.35 -5.97
CA ALA A 27 -2.61 -8.29 -5.28
C ALA A 27 -3.05 -8.73 -3.87
N PHE A 28 -3.52 -9.97 -3.74
CA PHE A 28 -3.95 -10.53 -2.47
C PHE A 28 -2.81 -10.57 -1.44
N TYR A 29 -1.64 -11.08 -1.81
CA TYR A 29 -0.46 -11.08 -0.93
C TYR A 29 0.01 -9.66 -0.56
N ILE A 30 -0.04 -8.71 -1.50
CA ILE A 30 0.32 -7.31 -1.22
C ILE A 30 -0.63 -6.71 -0.17
N PHE A 31 -1.95 -6.88 -0.32
CA PHE A 31 -2.91 -6.35 0.65
C PHE A 31 -2.88 -7.09 1.99
N ALA A 32 -2.64 -8.41 1.99
CA ALA A 32 -2.48 -9.18 3.22
C ALA A 32 -1.25 -8.70 4.01
N PHE A 33 -0.12 -8.50 3.35
CA PHE A 33 1.07 -7.91 3.96
C PHE A 33 0.79 -6.50 4.47
N MET A 34 0.12 -5.66 3.67
CA MET A 34 -0.22 -4.29 4.07
C MET A 34 -1.08 -4.26 5.34
N MET A 35 -2.11 -5.11 5.43
CA MET A 35 -2.96 -5.21 6.62
C MET A 35 -2.17 -5.68 7.85
N LEU A 36 -1.35 -6.72 7.69
CA LEU A 36 -0.51 -7.25 8.76
C LEU A 36 0.51 -6.21 9.25
N TRP A 37 1.19 -5.53 8.31
CA TRP A 37 2.14 -4.47 8.64
C TRP A 37 1.48 -3.27 9.29
N MET A 38 0.30 -2.87 8.83
CA MET A 38 -0.48 -1.79 9.43
C MET A 38 -0.87 -2.15 10.88
N GLY A 39 -1.27 -3.39 11.14
CA GLY A 39 -1.54 -3.87 12.51
C GLY A 39 -0.31 -3.82 13.42
N ILE A 40 0.82 -4.35 12.94
CA ILE A 40 2.09 -4.35 13.70
C ILE A 40 2.56 -2.91 13.97
N SER A 41 2.59 -2.05 12.95
CA SER A 41 3.04 -0.67 13.07
C SER A 41 2.14 0.15 13.98
N THR A 42 0.82 -0.06 13.96
CA THR A 42 -0.10 0.60 14.89
C THR A 42 0.25 0.28 16.34
N LEU A 43 0.43 -1.00 16.66
CA LEU A 43 0.81 -1.44 18.00
C LEU A 43 2.19 -0.89 18.40
N ALA A 44 3.16 -0.95 17.49
CA ALA A 44 4.53 -0.50 17.74
C ALA A 44 4.65 1.03 17.91
N LEU A 45 3.85 1.82 17.17
CA LEU A 45 3.90 3.27 17.19
C LEU A 45 3.04 3.89 18.30
N THR A 46 2.09 3.15 18.87
CA THR A 46 1.18 3.68 19.91
C THR A 46 1.95 4.31 21.08
N GLN A 47 2.92 3.59 21.67
CA GLN A 47 3.67 4.10 22.82
C GLN A 47 4.62 5.26 22.47
N PRO A 48 5.43 5.18 21.39
CA PRO A 48 6.26 6.31 20.95
C PRO A 48 5.47 7.58 20.64
N VAL A 49 4.32 7.45 19.97
CA VAL A 49 3.47 8.59 19.62
C VAL A 49 2.92 9.25 20.89
N LEU A 50 2.36 8.46 21.81
CA LEU A 50 1.86 8.98 23.09
C LEU A 50 2.96 9.63 23.93
N PHE A 51 4.17 9.06 23.93
CA PHE A 51 5.32 9.64 24.58
C PHE A 51 5.69 11.00 23.96
N GLY A 52 5.79 11.08 22.63
CA GLY A 52 6.13 12.31 21.92
C GLY A 52 5.11 13.43 22.16
N LEU A 53 3.82 13.11 22.11
CA LEU A 53 2.74 14.06 22.41
C LEU A 53 2.84 14.60 23.85
N ARG A 54 3.12 13.74 24.84
CA ARG A 54 3.30 14.15 26.24
C ARG A 54 4.54 15.02 26.48
N HIS A 55 5.57 14.88 25.66
CA HIS A 55 6.82 15.65 25.75
C HIS A 55 6.85 16.86 24.82
N GLY A 56 5.70 17.25 24.25
CA GLY A 56 5.56 18.46 23.44
C GLY A 56 6.27 18.39 22.09
N TRP A 57 6.47 17.20 21.53
CA TRP A 57 6.97 17.07 20.16
C TRP A 57 5.96 17.69 19.18
N SER A 58 6.47 18.30 18.11
CA SER A 58 5.61 18.83 17.05
C SER A 58 4.85 17.71 16.37
N ASP A 59 3.54 17.91 16.18
CA ASP A 59 2.66 17.01 15.44
C ASP A 59 3.23 16.63 14.07
N GLY A 60 3.88 17.57 13.39
CA GLY A 60 4.50 17.33 12.08
C GLY A 60 5.64 16.31 12.11
N VAL A 61 6.44 16.28 13.18
CA VAL A 61 7.53 15.29 13.34
C VAL A 61 6.95 13.91 13.63
N ILE A 62 5.93 13.83 14.48
CA ILE A 62 5.24 12.58 14.82
C ILE A 62 4.57 11.99 13.57
N GLU A 63 3.85 12.82 12.81
CA GLU A 63 3.16 12.40 11.60
C GLU A 63 4.16 11.95 10.51
N MET A 64 5.22 12.73 10.28
CA MET A 64 6.24 12.40 9.29
C MET A 64 6.94 11.07 9.62
N THR A 65 7.32 10.87 10.88
CA THR A 65 7.99 9.63 11.32
C THR A 65 7.06 8.43 11.26
N ALA A 66 5.82 8.55 11.74
CA ALA A 66 4.82 7.48 11.66
C ALA A 66 4.51 7.11 10.19
N SER A 67 4.32 8.11 9.33
CA SER A 67 4.08 7.92 7.90
C SER A 67 5.25 7.21 7.20
N ALA A 68 6.49 7.59 7.52
CA ALA A 68 7.68 6.94 6.98
C ALA A 68 7.78 5.46 7.40
N VAL A 69 7.51 5.15 8.68
CA VAL A 69 7.53 3.77 9.21
C VAL A 69 6.48 2.89 8.54
N ILE A 70 5.31 3.44 8.20
CA ILE A 70 4.25 2.68 7.52
C ILE A 70 4.58 2.53 6.02
N THR A 71 5.01 3.60 5.38
CA THR A 71 5.13 3.67 3.91
C THR A 71 6.39 2.97 3.38
N LEU A 72 7.55 3.15 4.01
CA LEU A 72 8.82 2.61 3.50
C LEU A 72 8.80 1.07 3.38
N PRO A 73 8.40 0.30 4.42
CA PRO A 73 8.39 -1.15 4.33
C PRO A 73 7.39 -1.68 3.32
N PHE A 74 6.26 -0.99 3.15
CA PHE A 74 5.29 -1.32 2.10
C PHE A 74 5.88 -1.17 0.71
N VAL A 75 6.57 -0.05 0.43
CA VAL A 75 7.23 0.20 -0.87
C VAL A 75 8.35 -0.82 -1.11
N ILE A 76 9.16 -1.12 -0.10
CA ILE A 76 10.24 -2.12 -0.18
C ILE A 76 9.67 -3.50 -0.50
N TYR A 77 8.62 -3.91 0.21
CA TYR A 77 7.97 -5.19 -0.04
C TYR A 77 7.36 -5.27 -1.45
N LEU A 78 6.68 -4.20 -1.88
CA LEU A 78 6.10 -4.11 -3.22
C LEU A 78 7.19 -4.23 -4.30
N PHE A 79 8.33 -3.56 -4.11
CA PHE A 79 9.47 -3.67 -5.02
C PHE A 79 10.06 -5.08 -5.06
N ALA A 80 10.29 -5.69 -3.89
CA ALA A 80 10.84 -7.04 -3.78
C ALA A 80 9.90 -8.09 -4.40
N ALA A 81 8.61 -8.00 -4.10
CA ALA A 81 7.59 -8.89 -4.64
C ALA A 81 7.40 -8.70 -6.15
N ALA A 82 7.40 -7.46 -6.65
CA ALA A 82 7.30 -7.17 -8.08
C ALA A 82 8.53 -7.70 -8.84
N ARG A 83 9.75 -7.54 -8.28
CA ARG A 83 10.97 -8.11 -8.87
C ARG A 83 10.93 -9.64 -8.93
N ARG A 84 10.50 -10.30 -7.86
CA ARG A 84 10.46 -11.77 -7.79
C ARG A 84 9.41 -12.36 -8.74
N THR A 85 8.24 -11.74 -8.82
CA THR A 85 7.12 -12.26 -9.64
C THR A 85 7.33 -12.00 -11.13
N TYR A 86 7.83 -10.81 -11.50
CA TYR A 86 7.93 -10.39 -12.90
C TYR A 86 9.34 -10.44 -13.49
N ALA A 87 10.39 -10.66 -12.69
CA ALA A 87 11.78 -10.81 -13.15
C ALA A 87 12.22 -9.75 -14.19
N GLU A 88 11.91 -8.47 -13.91
CA GLU A 88 12.28 -7.34 -14.77
C GLU A 88 13.59 -6.67 -14.32
N SER A 89 14.17 -5.85 -15.22
CA SER A 89 15.33 -5.02 -14.89
C SER A 89 15.00 -4.07 -13.74
N ARG A 90 16.01 -3.76 -12.91
CA ARG A 90 15.85 -2.97 -11.67
C ARG A 90 15.16 -1.63 -11.93
N TRP A 91 15.53 -0.93 -13.01
CA TRP A 91 14.95 0.36 -13.40
C TRP A 91 13.49 0.27 -13.83
N ARG A 92 13.12 -0.73 -14.65
CA ARG A 92 11.72 -0.93 -15.06
C ARG A 92 10.84 -1.33 -13.89
N THR A 93 11.40 -2.12 -12.97
CA THR A 93 10.67 -2.51 -11.75
C THR A 93 10.44 -1.31 -10.85
N ALA A 94 11.45 -0.46 -10.63
CA ALA A 94 11.31 0.74 -9.80
C ALA A 94 10.22 1.68 -10.33
N PHE A 95 10.21 1.95 -11.63
CA PHE A 95 9.19 2.79 -12.26
C PHE A 95 7.78 2.20 -12.13
N LYS A 96 7.63 0.89 -12.36
CA LYS A 96 6.33 0.21 -12.19
C LYS A 96 5.90 0.10 -10.74
N THR A 97 6.83 -0.03 -9.79
CA THR A 97 6.54 0.00 -8.35
C THR A 97 6.01 1.38 -7.95
N LEU A 98 6.60 2.47 -8.44
CA LEU A 98 6.09 3.82 -8.22
C LEU A 98 4.67 3.98 -8.79
N LEU A 99 4.44 3.56 -10.03
CA LEU A 99 3.11 3.55 -10.65
C LEU A 99 2.09 2.72 -9.85
N LEU A 100 2.47 1.52 -9.41
CA LEU A 100 1.60 0.67 -8.59
C LEU A 100 1.34 1.27 -7.21
N SER A 101 2.32 1.92 -6.58
CA SER A 101 2.10 2.62 -5.32
C SER A 101 1.13 3.78 -5.49
N GLY A 102 1.26 4.58 -6.56
CA GLY A 102 0.29 5.62 -6.90
C GLY A 102 -1.10 5.05 -7.17
N TRP A 103 -1.18 3.92 -7.88
CA TRP A 103 -2.43 3.21 -8.11
C TRP A 103 -3.05 2.68 -6.82
N ALA A 104 -2.25 2.16 -5.89
CA ALA A 104 -2.73 1.72 -4.57
C ALA A 104 -3.38 2.89 -3.81
N VAL A 105 -2.75 4.07 -3.82
CA VAL A 105 -3.31 5.28 -3.22
C VAL A 105 -4.63 5.65 -3.88
N ALA A 106 -4.71 5.66 -5.20
CA ALA A 106 -5.94 5.97 -5.93
C ALA A 106 -7.07 4.98 -5.59
N VAL A 107 -6.78 3.67 -5.52
CA VAL A 107 -7.75 2.63 -5.16
C VAL A 107 -8.23 2.80 -3.72
N LEU A 108 -7.35 3.15 -2.78
CA LEU A 108 -7.70 3.41 -1.39
C LEU A 108 -8.55 4.69 -1.25
N THR A 109 -8.23 5.75 -1.98
CA THR A 109 -9.02 6.98 -2.01
C THR A 109 -10.40 6.74 -2.60
N ALA A 110 -10.50 6.00 -3.71
CA ALA A 110 -11.79 5.62 -4.30
C ALA A 110 -12.62 4.77 -3.32
N TYR A 111 -11.99 3.83 -2.62
CA TYR A 111 -12.65 3.05 -1.57
C TYR A 111 -13.17 3.93 -0.43
N ARG A 112 -12.37 4.88 0.06
CA ARG A 112 -12.78 5.84 1.09
C ARG A 112 -13.95 6.71 0.62
N PHE A 113 -13.92 7.16 -0.63
CA PHE A 113 -15.00 7.93 -1.22
C PHE A 113 -16.32 7.14 -1.25
N VAL A 114 -16.28 5.89 -1.72
CA VAL A 114 -17.46 5.01 -1.71
C VAL A 114 -17.96 4.78 -0.28
N LEU A 115 -17.05 4.49 0.66
CA LEU A 115 -17.39 4.32 2.07
C LEU A 115 -18.08 5.54 2.67
N PHE A 116 -17.60 6.74 2.33
CA PHE A 116 -18.20 8.00 2.76
C PHE A 116 -19.66 8.11 2.30
N PHE A 117 -19.94 7.86 1.02
CA PHE A 117 -21.32 7.89 0.51
C PHE A 117 -22.20 6.83 1.15
N THR A 118 -21.72 5.58 1.26
CA THR A 118 -22.51 4.54 1.93
C THR A 118 -22.78 4.88 3.39
N SER A 119 -21.84 5.50 4.09
CA SER A 119 -22.07 5.93 5.49
C SER A 119 -23.08 7.08 5.55
N PHE A 120 -22.95 8.06 4.65
CA PHE A 120 -23.84 9.23 4.58
C PHE A 120 -25.28 8.85 4.26
N TYR A 121 -25.50 7.91 3.34
CA TYR A 121 -26.84 7.44 2.97
C TYR A 121 -27.41 6.36 3.90
N ALA A 122 -26.61 5.83 4.83
CA ALA A 122 -27.06 4.84 5.82
C ALA A 122 -27.51 5.45 7.16
N THR A 123 -27.20 6.74 7.39
CA THR A 123 -27.76 7.58 8.46
C THR A 123 -28.96 8.36 7.96
#